data_AF-A0A383A477-F1
#
_entry.id   AF-A0A383A477-F1
#
_cell.length_a   1.000
_cell.length_b   1.000
_cell.length_c   1.000
_cell.angle_alpha   90.00
_cell.angle_beta   90.00
_cell.angle_gamma   90.00
#
_symmetry.space_group_name_H-M   'P 1'
#
loop_
_entity.id
_entity.type
_entity.pdbx_description
1 polymer ?
#
loop_
_entity_poly.entity_id
_entity_poly.type
_entity_poly.pdbx_seq_one_letter_code
_entity_poly.pdbx_strand_id
1 'polypeptide(L)' 'MRPLFQLSTRRYDEEIILVKKAMAELESNCKVKNGYEIMEPFAKAGWTFFNIELSSEMANAVENSNMMENAAGFRI' A
#
# COMPACT_ATOMS: atom_id res chain seq x y z
N MET A 1 -10.67 5.01 -9.17
CA MET A 1 -10.90 4.12 -8.02
C MET A 1 -9.80 4.40 -7.00
N ARG A 2 -10.04 4.32 -5.69
CA ARG A 2 -8.95 4.34 -4.69
C ARG A 2 -8.63 2.91 -4.31
N PRO A 3 -7.47 2.35 -4.72
CA PRO A 3 -7.09 1.01 -4.34
C PRO A 3 -6.97 0.90 -2.82
N LEU A 4 -7.63 -0.11 -2.25
CA LEU A 4 -7.58 -0.43 -0.84
C LEU A 4 -6.86 -1.78 -0.68
N PHE A 5 -5.74 -1.77 0.03
CA PHE A 5 -5.01 -2.97 0.40
C PHE A 5 -5.23 -3.25 1.88
N GLN A 6 -5.56 -4.50 2.21
CA GLN A 6 -5.58 -4.94 3.60
C GLN A 6 -4.38 -5.84 3.86
N LEU A 7 -3.59 -5.47 4.86
CA LEU A 7 -2.45 -6.23 5.32
C LEU A 7 -2.78 -6.85 6.69
N SER A 8 -2.13 -7.97 6.98
CA SER A 8 -2.22 -8.61 8.29
C SER A 8 -0.86 -9.13 8.73
N THR A 9 -0.58 -9.01 10.01
CA THR A 9 0.70 -9.43 10.60
C THR A 9 0.53 -9.87 12.06
N ARG A 10 1.44 -10.72 12.54
CA ARG A 10 1.58 -11.04 13.97
C ARG A 10 2.56 -10.12 14.69
N ARG A 11 3.33 -9.30 13.97
CA ARG A 11 4.41 -8.45 14.50
C ARG A 11 4.25 -7.01 14.04
N TYR A 12 3.12 -6.40 14.38
CA TYR A 12 2.74 -5.09 13.86
C TYR A 12 3.79 -4.02 14.14
N ASP A 13 4.29 -3.93 15.38
CA ASP A 13 5.23 -2.88 15.80
C ASP A 13 6.56 -2.91 15.01
N GLU A 14 7.00 -4.10 14.61
CA GLU A 14 8.22 -4.29 13.80
C GLU A 14 7.94 -4.05 12.31
N GLU A 15 6.87 -4.65 11.78
CA GLU A 15 6.61 -4.69 10.34
C GLU A 15 6.00 -3.38 9.81
N ILE A 16 5.29 -2.60 10.63
CA ILE A 16 4.73 -1.32 10.21
C ILE A 16 5.81 -0.32 9.75
N ILE A 17 7.02 -0.43 10.31
CA ILE A 17 8.16 0.41 9.94
C ILE A 17 8.57 0.13 8.49
N LEU A 18 8.61 -1.15 8.10
CA LEU A 18 8.94 -1.59 6.74
C LEU A 18 7.86 -1.13 5.75
N VAL A 19 6.59 -1.25 6.13
CA VAL A 19 5.46 -0.80 5.31
C VAL A 19 5.53 0.71 5.09
N LYS A 20 5.71 1.50 6.16
CA LYS A 20 5.84 2.97 6.04
C LYS A 20 6.99 3.37 5.13
N LYS A 21 8.13 2.69 5.25
CA LYS A 21 9.29 2.92 4.37
C LYS A 21 8.97 2.61 2.91
N ALA A 22 8.38 1.45 2.63
CA ALA A 22 7.99 1.05 1.27
C ALA A 22 6.96 2.02 0.66
N MET A 23 6.01 2.51 1.45
CA MET A 23 5.03 3.49 0.98
C MET A 23 5.65 4.85 0.68
N ALA A 24 6.58 5.32 1.52
CA ALA A 24 7.33 6.56 1.27
C ALA A 24 8.23 6.46 0.02
N GLU A 25 8.86 5.29 -0.20
CA GLU A 25 9.62 5.01 -1.42
C GLU A 25 8.70 5.01 -2.65
N LEU A 26 7.50 4.43 -2.54
CA LEU A 26 6.51 4.44 -3.62
C LEU A 26 6.05 5.86 -3.94
N GLU A 27 5.79 6.72 -2.94
CA GLU A 27 5.47 8.14 -3.16
C GLU A 27 6.59 8.85 -3.93
N SER A 28 7.83 8.66 -3.50
CA SER A 28 9.01 9.24 -4.15
C SER A 28 9.13 8.78 -5.61
N ASN A 29 8.93 7.49 -5.87
CA ASN A 29 9.01 6.93 -7.22
C ASN A 29 7.88 7.44 -8.12
N CYS A 30 6.67 7.61 -7.58
CA CYS A 30 5.53 8.17 -8.29
C CYS A 30 5.57 9.70 -8.38
N LYS A 31 6.48 10.38 -7.66
CA LYS A 31 6.55 11.85 -7.53
C LYS A 31 5.25 12.48 -7.01
N VAL A 32 4.52 11.75 -6.18
CA VAL A 32 3.27 12.18 -5.54
C VAL A 32 3.54 12.52 -4.08
N LYS A 33 2.84 13.52 -3.53
CA LYS A 33 2.86 13.84 -2.10
C LYS A 33 1.53 13.46 -1.47
N ASN A 34 1.56 12.90 -0.25
CA ASN A 34 0.37 12.40 0.45
C ASN A 34 -0.43 11.41 -0.43
N GLY A 35 0.28 10.54 -1.13
CA GLY A 35 -0.25 9.57 -2.06
C GLY A 35 -0.90 8.36 -1.39
N TYR A 36 -0.70 8.16 -0.10
CA TYR A 36 -1.30 7.03 0.63
C TYR A 36 -1.73 7.42 2.04
N GLU A 37 -2.63 6.61 2.59
CA GLU A 37 -3.06 6.66 3.99
C GLU A 37 -2.96 5.26 4.60
N ILE A 38 -2.35 5.16 5.79
CA ILE A 38 -2.37 3.93 6.59
C ILE A 38 -3.38 4.13 7.72
N MET A 39 -4.44 3.35 7.69
CA MET A 39 -5.54 3.44 8.66
C MET A 39 -5.17 2.79 10.00
N GLU A 40 -5.97 3.10 11.03
CA GLU A 40 -5.77 2.52 12.36
C GLU A 40 -5.82 0.98 12.34
N PRO A 41 -4.87 0.31 13.01
CA PRO A 41 -4.84 -1.14 13.09
C PRO A 41 -5.92 -1.66 14.04
N PHE A 42 -6.38 -2.89 13.81
CA PHE A 42 -7.23 -3.63 14.76
C PHE A 42 -6.73 -5.07 14.93
N ALA A 43 -6.89 -5.61 16.14
CA ALA A 43 -6.46 -6.96 16.46
C ALA A 43 -7.62 -7.97 16.37
N LYS A 44 -7.39 -9.13 15.75
CA LYS A 44 -8.34 -10.24 15.68
C LYS A 44 -7.61 -11.58 15.56
N ALA A 45 -8.01 -12.57 16.36
CA ALA A 45 -7.49 -13.94 16.32
C ALA A 45 -5.94 -14.06 16.40
N GLY A 46 -5.30 -13.19 17.20
CA GLY A 46 -3.84 -13.17 17.35
C GLY A 46 -3.08 -12.50 16.18
N TRP A 47 -3.81 -11.82 15.30
CA TRP A 47 -3.26 -11.03 14.20
C TRP A 47 -3.67 -9.56 14.35
N THR A 48 -2.86 -8.67 13.81
CA THR A 48 -3.19 -7.27 13.60
C THR A 48 -3.47 -7.05 12.12
N PHE A 49 -4.59 -6.38 11.83
CA PHE A 49 -5.02 -6.01 10.49
C PHE A 49 -4.99 -4.49 10.36
N PHE A 50 -4.63 -3.99 9.20
CA PHE A 50 -4.69 -2.56 8.89
C PHE A 50 -4.85 -2.36 7.39
N ASN A 51 -5.45 -1.24 7.02
CA ASN A 51 -5.71 -0.91 5.63
C ASN A 51 -4.73 0.17 5.16
N ILE A 52 -4.38 0.09 3.88
CA ILE A 52 -3.66 1.14 3.14
C ILE A 52 -4.55 1.56 1.98
N GLU A 53 -4.91 2.84 1.92
CA GLU A 53 -5.60 3.43 0.78
C GLU A 53 -4.59 4.22 -0.05
N LEU A 54 -4.60 4.02 -1.37
CA LEU A 54 -3.85 4.86 -2.31
C LEU A 54 -4.75 5.97 -2.87
N SER A 55 -4.18 7.16 -2.98
CA SER A 55 -4.81 8.26 -3.69
C SER A 55 -5.00 7.89 -5.17
N SER A 56 -6.00 8.47 -5.81
CA SER A 56 -6.22 8.27 -7.24
C SER A 56 -5.01 8.69 -8.08
N GLU A 57 -4.27 9.70 -7.64
CA GLU A 57 -3.06 10.18 -8.33
C GLU A 57 -1.93 9.15 -8.24
N MET A 58 -1.69 8.58 -7.07
CA MET A 58 -0.68 7.55 -6.87
C MET A 58 -1.04 6.27 -7.62
N ALA A 59 -2.30 5.84 -7.57
CA ALA A 59 -2.80 4.70 -8.34
C ALA A 59 -2.59 4.90 -9.85
N ASN A 60 -2.99 6.06 -10.38
CA ASN A 60 -2.79 6.40 -11.79
C ASN A 60 -1.30 6.43 -12.16
N ALA A 61 -0.43 6.97 -11.29
CA ALA A 61 1.01 7.00 -11.54
C ALA A 61 1.60 5.59 -11.62
N VAL A 62 1.19 4.67 -10.75
CA VAL A 62 1.60 3.26 -10.79
C VAL A 62 1.11 2.59 -12.08
N GLU A 63 -0.18 2.71 -12.40
CA GLU A 63 -0.82 2.07 -13.57
C GLU A 63 -0.24 2.54 -14.91
N ASN A 64 0.16 3.82 -15.00
CA ASN A 64 0.71 4.39 -16.23
C ASN A 64 2.25 4.42 -16.24
N SER A 65 2.89 3.80 -15.25
CA SER A 65 4.34 3.60 -15.22
C SER A 65 4.71 2.17 -15.61
N ASN A 66 6.01 1.93 -15.78
CA ASN A 66 6.54 0.59 -16.03
C ASN A 66 6.55 -0.28 -14.77
N MET A 67 6.03 0.20 -13.62
CA MET A 67 6.00 -0.57 -12.37
C MET A 67 5.15 -1.85 -12.47
N MET A 68 4.17 -1.85 -13.37
CA MET A 68 3.30 -3.01 -13.63
C MET A 68 3.76 -3.84 -14.83
N GLU A 69 4.91 -3.50 -15.43
CA GLU A 69 5.47 -4.25 -16.56
C GLU A 69 5.85 -5.66 -16.10
N ASN A 70 5.23 -6.68 -16.69
CA ASN A 70 5.29 -8.09 -16.26
C ASN A 70 4.56 -8.44 -14.96
N ALA A 71 3.78 -7.52 -14.38
CA ALA A 71 2.82 -7.89 -13.36
C ALA A 71 1.81 -8.85 -14.01
N ALA A 72 1.80 -10.11 -13.57
CA ALA A 72 0.94 -11.18 -14.11
C ALA A 72 -0.54 -11.02 -13.71
N GLY A 73 -1.01 -9.78 -13.54
CA GLY A 73 -2.31 -9.43 -12.98
C GLY A 73 -3.45 -10.29 -13.53
N PHE A 74 -4.43 -10.58 -12.69
CA PHE A 74 -5.58 -11.40 -13.05
C PHE A 74 -6.36 -10.72 -14.18
N ARG A 75 -6.30 -11.27 -15.40
CA ARG A 75 -7.20 -10.90 -16.50
C ARG A 75 -8.49 -11.69 -16.30
N ILE A 76 -9.60 -10.99 -16.04
CA ILE A 76 -10.96 -11.55 -15.97
C ILE A 76 -11.62 -11.36 -17.34
#